data_AF-A0A7V9RFS3-F1
#
_entry.id   AF-A0A7V9RFS3-F1
#
_cell.length_a   1.000
_cell.length_b   1.000
_cell.length_c   1.000
_cell.angle_alpha   90.00
_cell.angle_beta   90.00
_cell.angle_gamma   90.00
#
_symmetry.space_group_name_H-M   'P 1'
#
loop_
_entity.id
_entity.type
_entity.pdbx_description
1 polymer ?
#
loop_
_entity_poly.entity_id
_entity_poly.type
_entity_poly.pdbx_seq_one_letter_code
_entity_poly.pdbx_strand_id
1 'polypeptide(L)'
;MEPDPKTVENVAPKTTAPEAEDEAPDAPITEKDVEKHAPPVPTRAATTRDALVLIKEGKSELAIASLRTLWKKAPKSGYIPFLLGNLYFDKSWWSIAMDHYRIAISKNGGYRQNSTLNRNIIRMLASNRTRGKADFFLRKTIGKPAVPYLKLAAQSEKNSTVRSYAAGLAKAIGGR
;
A
#
# COMPACT_ATOMS: atom_id res chain seq x y z
N MET A 1 0.25 -2.92 21.74
CA MET A 1 0.90 -1.67 21.28
C MET A 1 1.05 -1.77 19.77
N GLU A 2 0.36 -0.93 19.00
CA GLU A 2 0.59 -0.84 17.56
C GLU A 2 1.95 -0.15 17.29
N PRO A 3 2.67 -0.51 16.22
CA PRO A 3 3.88 0.21 15.84
C PRO A 3 3.54 1.64 15.40
N ASP A 4 4.52 2.55 15.49
CA ASP A 4 4.33 3.93 15.07
C ASP A 4 4.07 3.99 13.55
N PRO A 5 2.93 4.56 13.12
CA PRO A 5 2.55 4.62 11.71
C PRO A 5 3.54 5.39 10.84
N LYS A 6 4.41 6.25 11.41
CA LYS A 6 5.37 7.04 10.64
C LYS A 6 6.65 6.27 10.32
N THR A 7 7.03 5.34 11.19
CA THR A 7 8.30 4.62 11.10
C THR A 7 8.14 3.16 10.70
N VAL A 8 6.90 2.65 10.68
CA VAL A 8 6.64 1.28 10.25
C VAL A 8 6.86 1.11 8.75
N GLU A 9 7.80 0.25 8.38
CA GLU A 9 8.15 -0.02 6.98
C GLU A 9 7.42 -1.25 6.44
N ASN A 10 7.41 -1.43 5.11
CA ASN A 10 6.94 -2.69 4.53
C ASN A 10 7.87 -3.83 4.98
N VAL A 11 7.29 -4.85 5.61
CA VAL A 11 7.97 -6.11 5.89
C VAL A 11 7.87 -6.98 4.63
N ALA A 12 8.42 -6.51 3.51
CA ALA A 12 8.40 -7.26 2.25
C ALA A 12 9.29 -8.52 2.34
N PRO A 13 8.94 -9.63 1.65
CA PRO A 13 9.87 -10.74 1.49
C PRO A 13 11.12 -10.28 0.73
N LYS A 14 12.30 -10.81 1.10
CA LYS A 14 13.63 -10.39 0.57
C LYS A 14 13.79 -10.51 -0.95
N THR A 15 12.84 -11.08 -1.68
CA THR A 15 13.02 -11.52 -3.07
C THR A 15 12.23 -10.71 -4.11
N THR A 16 11.31 -9.82 -3.72
CA THR A 16 10.45 -9.19 -4.72
C THR A 16 9.98 -7.81 -4.26
N ALA A 17 10.81 -6.79 -4.45
CA ALA A 17 10.24 -5.48 -4.75
C ALA A 17 9.61 -5.63 -6.15
N PRO A 18 8.30 -5.37 -6.34
CA PRO A 18 7.70 -5.54 -7.65
C PRO A 18 8.47 -4.63 -8.62
N GLU A 19 9.09 -5.14 -9.68
CA GLU A 19 9.60 -4.30 -10.78
C GLU A 19 8.48 -3.86 -11.72
N ALA A 20 7.25 -4.33 -11.46
CA ALA A 20 6.06 -4.03 -12.22
C ALA A 20 5.84 -2.53 -12.39
N GLU A 21 5.61 -2.13 -13.63
CA GLU A 21 5.28 -0.77 -14.04
C GLU A 21 3.77 -0.57 -14.24
N ASP A 22 2.98 -1.66 -14.22
CA ASP A 22 1.53 -1.63 -14.34
C ASP A 22 0.82 -2.52 -13.30
N GLU A 23 -0.47 -2.25 -13.09
CA GLU A 23 -1.37 -3.07 -12.29
C GLU A 23 -1.57 -4.43 -12.99
N ALA A 24 -1.59 -5.52 -12.23
CA ALA A 24 -1.75 -6.85 -12.80
C ALA A 24 -3.08 -6.95 -13.59
N PRO A 25 -3.11 -7.61 -14.75
CA PRO A 25 -4.32 -7.75 -15.55
C PRO A 25 -5.44 -8.46 -14.78
N ASP A 26 -5.07 -9.42 -13.94
CA ASP A 26 -5.98 -10.20 -13.07
C ASP A 26 -6.30 -9.51 -11.73
N ALA A 27 -5.97 -8.22 -11.59
CA ALA A 27 -6.28 -7.48 -10.37
C ALA A 27 -7.80 -7.42 -10.14
N PRO A 28 -8.29 -7.87 -8.98
CA PRO A 28 -9.69 -7.80 -8.66
C PRO A 28 -10.13 -6.34 -8.53
N ILE A 29 -11.36 -6.08 -8.99
CA ILE A 29 -11.95 -4.74 -8.98
C ILE A 29 -12.42 -4.37 -7.56
N THR A 30 -12.78 -5.36 -6.73
CA THR A 30 -13.30 -5.14 -5.37
C THR A 30 -12.71 -6.09 -4.33
N GLU A 31 -12.72 -5.69 -3.05
CA GLU A 31 -12.32 -6.55 -1.93
C GLU A 31 -13.16 -7.85 -1.84
N LYS A 32 -14.40 -7.84 -2.33
CA LYS A 32 -15.25 -9.03 -2.36
C LYS A 32 -14.73 -10.08 -3.35
N ASP A 33 -14.13 -9.64 -4.45
CA ASP A 33 -13.56 -10.53 -5.47
C ASP A 33 -12.18 -11.06 -5.07
N VAL A 34 -11.49 -10.36 -4.16
CA VAL A 34 -10.29 -10.87 -3.48
C VAL A 34 -10.61 -12.11 -2.65
N GLU A 35 -11.77 -12.16 -1.99
CA GLU A 35 -12.16 -13.29 -1.13
C GLU A 35 -12.37 -14.59 -1.92
N LYS A 36 -12.75 -14.50 -3.20
CA LYS A 36 -12.88 -15.65 -4.09
C LYS A 36 -11.54 -16.24 -4.52
N HIS A 37 -10.47 -15.45 -4.45
CA HIS A 37 -9.10 -15.87 -4.79
C HIS A 37 -8.32 -16.42 -3.58
N ALA A 38 -8.90 -16.41 -2.38
CA ALA A 38 -8.22 -16.88 -1.18
C ALA A 38 -8.21 -18.42 -1.11
N PRO A 39 -7.05 -19.07 -0.92
CA PRO A 39 -6.99 -20.51 -0.77
C PRO A 39 -7.71 -20.96 0.54
N PRO A 40 -8.35 -22.15 0.55
CA PRO A 40 -8.88 -22.75 1.76
C PRO A 40 -7.72 -23.33 2.58
N VAL A 41 -7.36 -22.71 3.72
CA VAL A 41 -6.20 -23.18 4.50
C VAL A 41 -6.48 -23.17 6.00
N PRO A 42 -6.18 -24.28 6.73
CA PRO A 42 -6.57 -24.48 8.12
C PRO A 42 -5.68 -23.76 9.15
N THR A 43 -4.48 -23.32 8.78
CA THR A 43 -3.53 -22.69 9.74
C THR A 43 -3.39 -21.20 9.47
N ARG A 44 -4.33 -20.42 10.02
CA ARG A 44 -4.27 -18.96 10.00
C ARG A 44 -3.40 -18.44 11.14
N ALA A 45 -2.61 -17.41 10.89
CA ALA A 45 -1.88 -16.71 11.94
C ALA A 45 -2.87 -16.19 12.99
N ALA A 46 -2.61 -16.51 14.26
CA ALA A 46 -3.45 -16.12 15.39
C ALA A 46 -3.18 -14.68 15.83
N THR A 47 -2.01 -14.13 15.48
CA THR A 47 -1.61 -12.77 15.83
C THR A 47 -1.03 -12.00 14.63
N THR A 48 -0.99 -10.68 14.74
CA THR A 48 -0.32 -9.83 13.73
C THR A 48 1.16 -10.15 13.60
N ARG A 49 1.82 -10.60 14.68
CA ARG A 49 3.23 -10.99 14.65
C ARG A 49 3.45 -12.24 13.79
N ASP A 50 2.60 -13.26 13.96
CA ASP A 50 2.68 -14.48 13.14
C ASP A 50 2.40 -14.16 11.67
N ALA A 51 1.47 -13.24 11.40
CA ALA A 51 1.24 -12.76 10.05
C ALA A 51 2.49 -12.11 9.45
N LEU A 52 3.24 -11.30 10.20
CA LEU A 52 4.51 -10.72 9.72
C LEU A 52 5.56 -11.80 9.43
N VAL A 53 5.61 -12.88 10.20
CA VAL A 53 6.50 -14.02 9.91
C VAL A 53 6.11 -14.66 8.58
N LEU A 54 4.81 -14.89 8.34
CA LEU A 54 4.33 -15.43 7.06
C LEU A 54 4.72 -14.53 5.87
N ILE A 55 4.66 -13.20 6.03
CA ILE A 55 5.09 -12.27 4.98
C ILE A 55 6.58 -12.42 4.71
N LYS A 56 7.41 -12.49 5.76
CA LYS A 56 8.86 -12.69 5.63
C LYS A 56 9.22 -14.02 4.97
N GLU A 57 8.41 -15.05 5.19
CA GLU A 57 8.54 -16.36 4.57
C GLU A 57 8.04 -16.41 3.11
N GLY A 58 7.52 -15.30 2.57
CA GLY A 58 6.96 -15.24 1.22
C GLY A 58 5.56 -15.88 1.10
N LYS A 59 4.94 -16.25 2.22
CA LYS A 59 3.59 -16.84 2.28
C LYS A 59 2.52 -15.75 2.26
N SER A 60 2.56 -14.88 1.25
CA SER A 60 1.71 -13.68 1.17
C SER A 60 0.21 -13.99 1.18
N GLU A 61 -0.26 -15.05 0.49
CA GLU A 61 -1.68 -15.43 0.50
C GLU A 61 -2.19 -15.83 1.89
N LEU A 62 -1.38 -16.59 2.63
CA LEU A 62 -1.68 -17.00 4.00
C LEU A 62 -1.67 -15.79 4.94
N ALA A 63 -0.72 -14.86 4.75
CA ALA A 63 -0.66 -13.62 5.51
C ALA A 63 -1.91 -12.76 5.26
N ILE A 64 -2.33 -12.59 4.00
CA ILE A 64 -3.55 -11.85 3.63
C ILE A 64 -4.78 -12.47 4.30
N ALA A 65 -4.98 -13.78 4.15
CA ALA A 65 -6.14 -14.47 4.75
C ALA A 65 -6.17 -14.33 6.28
N SER A 66 -5.01 -14.44 6.92
CA SER A 66 -4.87 -14.28 8.37
C SER A 66 -5.15 -12.85 8.82
N LEU A 67 -4.55 -11.86 8.16
CA LEU A 67 -4.76 -10.43 8.45
C LEU A 67 -6.21 -10.01 8.26
N ARG A 68 -6.90 -10.49 7.23
CA ARG A 68 -8.34 -10.23 7.04
C ARG A 68 -9.17 -10.78 8.21
N THR A 69 -8.83 -11.97 8.71
CA THR A 69 -9.50 -12.58 9.86
C THR A 69 -9.21 -11.80 11.15
N LEU A 70 -7.97 -11.35 11.34
CA LEU A 70 -7.55 -10.52 12.46
C LEU A 70 -8.22 -9.14 12.42
N TRP A 71 -8.38 -8.56 11.25
CA TRP A 71 -9.04 -7.27 11.09
C TRP A 71 -10.51 -7.30 11.53
N LYS A 72 -11.22 -8.39 11.21
CA LYS A 72 -12.60 -8.61 11.70
C LYS A 72 -12.66 -8.61 13.24
N LYS A 73 -11.63 -9.13 13.91
CA LYS A 73 -11.52 -9.13 15.39
C LYS A 73 -11.04 -7.79 15.96
N ALA A 74 -10.24 -7.05 15.20
CA ALA A 74 -9.64 -5.77 15.60
C ALA A 74 -9.94 -4.64 14.59
N PRO A 75 -11.21 -4.24 14.40
CA PRO A 75 -11.61 -3.29 13.34
C PRO A 75 -11.11 -1.85 13.57
N LYS A 76 -10.57 -1.56 14.76
CA LYS A 76 -10.01 -0.25 15.13
C LYS A 76 -8.54 -0.10 14.72
N SER A 77 -7.85 -1.21 14.42
CA SER A 77 -6.43 -1.18 14.05
C SER A 77 -6.23 -0.54 12.68
N GLY A 78 -5.38 0.49 12.60
CA GLY A 78 -4.89 1.04 11.34
C GLY A 78 -3.70 0.28 10.77
N TYR A 79 -3.04 -0.54 11.61
CA TYR A 79 -1.87 -1.30 11.22
C TYR A 79 -2.19 -2.49 10.32
N ILE A 80 -3.26 -3.23 10.60
CA ILE A 80 -3.69 -4.34 9.76
C ILE A 80 -4.01 -3.92 8.31
N PRO A 81 -4.83 -2.87 8.06
CA PRO A 81 -5.07 -2.40 6.70
C PRO A 81 -3.80 -1.84 6.03
N PHE A 82 -2.85 -1.26 6.77
CA PHE A 82 -1.55 -0.87 6.21
C PHE A 82 -0.77 -2.09 5.68
N LEU A 83 -0.70 -3.18 6.46
CA LEU A 83 -0.05 -4.42 6.05
C LEU A 83 -0.74 -5.06 4.84
N LEU A 84 -2.08 -5.11 4.84
CA LEU A 84 -2.85 -5.59 3.70
C LEU A 84 -2.58 -4.75 2.45
N GLY A 85 -2.56 -3.43 2.57
CA GLY A 85 -2.23 -2.53 1.47
C GLY A 85 -0.87 -2.83 0.85
N ASN A 86 0.16 -3.05 1.69
CA ASN A 86 1.49 -3.44 1.22
C ASN A 86 1.47 -4.79 0.49
N LEU A 87 0.78 -5.80 1.04
CA LEU A 87 0.71 -7.12 0.41
C LEU A 87 0.00 -7.08 -0.95
N TYR A 88 -1.09 -6.32 -1.07
CA TYR A 88 -1.75 -6.14 -2.36
C TYR A 88 -0.92 -5.32 -3.34
N PHE A 89 -0.15 -4.35 -2.84
CA PHE A 89 0.80 -3.62 -3.67
C PHE A 89 1.86 -4.54 -4.26
N ASP A 90 2.41 -5.45 -3.44
CA ASP A 90 3.41 -6.44 -3.87
C ASP A 90 2.82 -7.43 -4.89
N LYS A 91 1.51 -7.71 -4.85
CA LYS A 91 0.77 -8.47 -5.87
C LYS A 91 0.41 -7.68 -7.14
N SER A 92 0.83 -6.43 -7.22
CA SER A 92 0.41 -5.48 -8.27
C SER A 92 -1.11 -5.27 -8.33
N TRP A 93 -1.83 -5.45 -7.22
CA TRP A 93 -3.26 -5.15 -7.08
C TRP A 93 -3.42 -3.74 -6.49
N TRP A 94 -2.93 -2.76 -7.24
CA TRP A 94 -2.69 -1.40 -6.78
C TRP A 94 -3.97 -0.64 -6.41
N SER A 95 -5.09 -0.89 -7.11
CA SER A 95 -6.39 -0.32 -6.74
C SER A 95 -6.84 -0.78 -5.35
N ILE A 96 -6.71 -2.09 -5.07
CA ILE A 96 -7.07 -2.67 -3.76
C ILE A 96 -6.11 -2.19 -2.67
N ALA A 97 -4.82 -2.09 -2.99
CA ALA A 97 -3.83 -1.54 -2.08
C ALA A 97 -4.19 -0.11 -1.63
N MET A 98 -4.60 0.76 -2.56
CA MET A 98 -5.05 2.12 -2.26
C MET A 98 -6.26 2.17 -1.33
N ASP A 99 -7.24 1.29 -1.52
CA ASP A 99 -8.40 1.23 -0.62
C ASP A 99 -8.00 0.87 0.81
N HIS A 100 -7.12 -0.13 0.97
CA HIS A 100 -6.58 -0.49 2.28
C HIS A 100 -5.73 0.62 2.90
N TYR A 101 -4.93 1.34 2.11
CA TYR A 101 -4.20 2.52 2.60
C TYR A 101 -5.12 3.65 3.04
N ARG A 102 -6.23 3.90 2.33
CA ARG A 102 -7.24 4.88 2.74
C ARG A 102 -7.82 4.51 4.09
N ILE A 103 -8.13 3.24 4.31
CA ILE A 103 -8.64 2.74 5.59
C ILE A 103 -7.59 2.92 6.69
N ALA A 104 -6.32 2.58 6.44
CA ALA A 104 -5.24 2.79 7.39
C ALA A 104 -5.13 4.26 7.82
N ILE A 105 -5.13 5.19 6.85
CA ILE A 105 -5.10 6.64 7.10
C ILE A 105 -6.33 7.12 7.88
N SER A 106 -7.52 6.57 7.57
CA SER A 106 -8.75 6.90 8.28
C SER A 106 -8.72 6.46 9.74
N LYS A 107 -8.06 5.34 10.06
CA LYS A 107 -7.88 4.87 11.44
C LYS A 107 -6.78 5.64 12.16
N ASN A 108 -5.70 5.96 11.47
CA ASN A 108 -4.58 6.71 12.02
C ASN A 108 -3.99 7.66 10.97
N GLY A 109 -4.22 8.97 11.16
CA GLY A 109 -3.73 10.00 10.24
C GLY A 109 -2.20 10.07 10.11
N GLY A 110 -1.45 9.46 11.03
CA GLY A 110 0.01 9.35 10.97
C GLY A 110 0.51 8.64 9.71
N TYR A 111 -0.27 7.73 9.13
CA TYR A 111 0.08 7.02 7.89
C TYR A 111 0.25 7.94 6.68
N ARG A 112 -0.27 9.18 6.72
CA ARG A 112 -0.02 10.18 5.67
C ARG A 112 1.46 10.55 5.56
N GLN A 113 2.22 10.41 6.64
CA GLN A 113 3.66 10.69 6.71
C GLN A 113 4.50 9.42 6.55
N ASN A 114 3.87 8.26 6.30
CA ASN A 114 4.61 7.02 6.18
C ASN A 114 5.38 6.98 4.85
N SER A 115 6.68 6.74 4.91
CA SER A 115 7.55 6.72 3.73
C SER A 115 7.18 5.60 2.75
N THR A 116 6.89 4.41 3.27
CA THR A 116 6.50 3.23 2.48
C THR A 116 5.21 3.49 1.73
N LEU A 117 4.17 3.95 2.43
CA LEU A 117 2.87 4.25 1.81
C LEU A 117 3.02 5.30 0.72
N ASN A 118 3.69 6.41 1.01
CA ASN A 118 3.89 7.47 0.01
C ASN A 118 4.66 6.98 -1.22
N ARG A 119 5.73 6.21 -1.02
CA ARG A 119 6.49 5.62 -2.15
C ARG A 119 5.64 4.67 -2.97
N ASN A 120 4.83 3.82 -2.34
CA ASN A 120 3.97 2.89 -3.05
C ASN A 120 2.92 3.63 -3.89
N ILE A 121 2.23 4.63 -3.33
CA ILE A 121 1.26 5.44 -4.09
C ILE A 121 1.94 6.20 -5.24
N ILE A 122 3.13 6.77 -5.02
CA ILE A 122 3.87 7.47 -6.07
C ILE A 122 4.24 6.51 -7.19
N ARG A 123 4.65 5.28 -6.87
CA ARG A 123 4.96 4.26 -7.87
C ARG A 123 3.75 3.88 -8.72
N MET A 124 2.56 3.86 -8.13
CA MET A 124 1.30 3.63 -8.86
C MET A 124 0.98 4.71 -9.91
N LEU A 125 1.72 5.83 -9.95
CA LEU A 125 1.61 6.81 -11.05
C LEU A 125 2.18 6.27 -12.37
N ALA A 126 2.97 5.19 -12.34
CA ALA A 126 3.53 4.56 -13.54
C ALA A 126 2.41 4.00 -14.44
N SER A 127 1.48 3.23 -13.87
CA SER A 127 0.36 2.60 -14.59
C SER A 127 -0.66 3.61 -15.11
N ASN A 128 -1.10 3.45 -16.37
CA ASN A 128 -2.21 4.23 -16.90
C ASN A 128 -3.52 3.99 -16.14
N ARG A 129 -3.75 2.76 -15.65
CA ARG A 129 -4.99 2.33 -14.99
C ARG A 129 -5.14 2.95 -13.60
N THR A 130 -4.06 3.07 -12.84
CA THR A 130 -4.11 3.58 -11.46
C THR A 130 -3.70 5.02 -11.31
N ARG A 131 -3.03 5.62 -12.31
CA ARG A 131 -2.49 6.98 -12.20
C ARG A 131 -3.51 8.02 -11.75
N GLY A 132 -4.72 8.01 -12.31
CA GLY A 132 -5.77 8.96 -11.91
C GLY A 132 -6.18 8.80 -10.45
N LYS A 133 -6.30 7.56 -9.96
CA LYS A 133 -6.61 7.27 -8.55
C LYS A 133 -5.44 7.68 -7.65
N ALA A 134 -4.20 7.38 -8.05
CA ALA A 134 -3.01 7.73 -7.28
C ALA A 134 -2.79 9.26 -7.19
N ASP A 135 -2.98 10.00 -8.29
CA ASP A 135 -2.96 11.47 -8.30
C ASP A 135 -4.02 12.03 -7.33
N PHE A 136 -5.27 11.57 -7.44
CA PHE A 136 -6.34 11.98 -6.53
C PHE A 136 -5.98 11.67 -5.07
N PHE A 137 -5.45 10.47 -4.82
CA PHE A 137 -5.04 10.04 -3.48
C PHE A 137 -3.98 10.97 -2.89
N LEU A 138 -2.92 11.28 -3.65
CA LEU A 138 -1.84 12.18 -3.24
C LEU A 138 -2.36 13.60 -2.98
N ARG A 139 -3.27 14.11 -3.81
CA ARG A 139 -3.83 15.47 -3.68
C ARG A 139 -4.86 15.63 -2.57
N LYS A 140 -5.75 14.65 -2.42
CA LYS A 140 -6.99 14.77 -1.60
C LYS A 140 -6.97 13.93 -0.34
N THR A 141 -6.25 12.81 -0.33
CA THR A 141 -6.20 11.91 0.84
C THR A 141 -4.96 12.17 1.68
N ILE A 142 -3.77 12.22 1.06
CA ILE A 142 -2.51 12.48 1.78
C ILE A 142 -2.28 13.98 1.94
N GLY A 143 -2.20 14.72 0.83
CA GLY A 143 -1.96 16.17 0.81
C GLY A 143 -0.50 16.54 1.09
N LYS A 144 -0.28 17.65 1.82
CA LYS A 144 1.05 18.22 2.12
C LYS A 144 2.09 17.20 2.65
N PRO A 145 1.74 16.21 3.49
CA PRO A 145 2.67 15.15 3.90
C PRO A 145 3.36 14.38 2.76
N ALA A 146 2.77 14.33 1.56
CA ALA A 146 3.37 13.65 0.41
C ALA A 146 4.51 14.43 -0.25
N VAL A 147 4.59 15.75 -0.05
CA VAL A 147 5.52 16.65 -0.76
C VAL A 147 6.99 16.23 -0.69
N PRO A 148 7.58 15.90 0.48
CA PRO A 148 8.98 15.48 0.52
C PRO A 148 9.23 14.21 -0.30
N TYR A 149 8.29 13.26 -0.29
CA TYR A 149 8.40 12.02 -1.06
C TYR A 149 8.23 12.26 -2.56
N LEU A 150 7.33 13.17 -2.96
CA LEU A 150 7.14 13.57 -4.35
C LEU A 150 8.38 14.29 -4.91
N LYS A 151 9.02 15.15 -4.12
CA LYS A 151 10.27 15.81 -4.50
C LYS A 151 11.40 14.79 -4.70
N LEU A 152 11.54 13.85 -3.76
CA LEU A 152 12.53 12.78 -3.89
C LEU A 152 12.28 11.96 -5.16
N ALA A 153 11.03 11.54 -5.38
CA ALA A 153 10.66 10.75 -6.54
C ALA A 153 10.89 11.48 -7.86
N ALA A 154 10.58 12.78 -7.92
CA ALA A 154 10.86 13.62 -9.08
C ALA A 154 12.35 13.64 -9.47
N GLN A 155 13.25 13.45 -8.51
CA GLN A 155 14.69 13.50 -8.72
C GLN A 155 15.30 12.12 -9.02
N SER A 156 14.88 11.07 -8.30
CA SER A 156 15.60 9.79 -8.28
C SER A 156 14.80 8.59 -8.77
N GLU A 157 13.50 8.72 -9.10
CA GLU A 157 12.76 7.57 -9.63
C GLU A 157 13.31 7.11 -10.97
N LYS A 158 13.39 5.79 -11.16
CA LYS A 158 13.88 5.19 -12.42
C LYS A 158 12.91 5.47 -13.57
N ASN A 159 11.61 5.39 -13.30
CA ASN A 159 10.57 5.57 -14.29
C ASN A 159 10.34 7.07 -14.59
N SER A 160 10.54 7.47 -15.86
CA SER A 160 10.44 8.88 -16.30
C SER A 160 9.03 9.45 -16.15
N THR A 161 8.01 8.61 -16.37
CA THR A 161 6.60 8.97 -16.15
C THR A 161 6.38 9.33 -14.69
N VAL A 162 6.81 8.48 -13.77
CA VAL A 162 6.69 8.74 -12.33
C VAL A 162 7.42 10.02 -11.94
N ARG A 163 8.65 10.26 -12.43
CA ARG A 163 9.39 11.52 -12.18
C ARG A 163 8.59 12.76 -12.59
N SER A 164 8.04 12.74 -13.81
CA SER A 164 7.29 13.87 -14.38
C SER A 164 6.03 14.18 -13.56
N TYR A 165 5.21 13.15 -13.30
CA TYR A 165 3.99 13.33 -12.50
C TYR A 165 4.30 13.72 -11.05
N ALA A 166 5.31 13.12 -10.43
CA ALA A 166 5.73 13.46 -9.08
C ALA A 166 6.18 14.93 -8.97
N ALA A 167 6.92 15.44 -9.97
CA ALA A 167 7.33 16.84 -10.02
C ALA A 167 6.13 17.79 -10.12
N GLY A 168 5.17 17.48 -10.99
CA GLY A 168 3.94 18.26 -11.14
C GLY A 168 3.09 18.28 -9.85
N LEU A 169 2.95 17.12 -9.22
CA LEU A 169 2.23 16.97 -7.96
C LEU A 169 2.93 17.69 -6.80
N ALA A 170 4.26 17.60 -6.69
CA ALA A 170 5.03 18.30 -5.67
C ALA A 170 4.78 19.82 -5.71
N LYS A 171 4.75 20.41 -6.93
CA LYS A 171 4.43 21.83 -7.13
C LYS A 171 2.98 22.14 -6.76
N ALA A 172 2.03 21.35 -7.25
CA ALA A 172 0.59 21.62 -7.06
C ALA A 172 0.10 21.41 -5.62
N ILE A 173 0.79 20.57 -4.83
CA ILE A 173 0.47 20.32 -3.42
C ILE A 173 1.28 21.26 -2.51
N GLY A 174 2.56 21.48 -2.82
CA GLY A 174 3.47 22.28 -1.99
C GLY A 174 3.35 23.80 -2.18
N GLY A 175 2.86 24.27 -3.32
CA GLY A 175 2.66 25.69 -3.63
C GLY A 175 1.28 26.25 -3.22
N ARG A 176 0.49 25.49 -2.44
CA ARG A 176 -0.81 25.90 -1.92
C ARG A 176 -0.78 26.17 -0.42
#